data_AF-A0A3D9CHX2-F1
#
_entry.id   AF-A0A3D9CHX2-F1
#
_cell.length_a   1.000
_cell.length_b   1.000
_cell.length_c   1.000
_cell.angle_alpha   90.00
_cell.angle_beta   90.00
_cell.angle_gamma   90.00
#
_symmetry.space_group_name_H-M   'P 1'
#
loop_
_entity.id
_entity.type
_entity.pdbx_description
1 polymer ?
#
loop_
_entity_poly.entity_id
_entity_poly.type
_entity_poly.pdbx_seq_one_letter_code
_entity_poly.pdbx_strand_id
1 'polypeptide(L)'
;MKVYKLFFILLFSMLTISCTSKNIKKANQIINKIENYRKLKHVIPNNLNAIGVKETEEGPVYYKKVDSLNYMVWVQAESSIGESKIYYSDTQKWENGFREVDKSKSK
;
A
#
# COMPACT_ATOMS: atom_id res chain seq x y z
N MET A 1 -36.77 -10.03 12.41
CA MET A 1 -35.63 -9.22 12.91
C MET A 1 -34.23 -9.61 12.37
N LYS A 2 -34.09 -10.27 11.21
CA LYS A 2 -32.76 -10.69 10.69
C LYS A 2 -32.35 -10.00 9.38
N VAL A 3 -33.32 -9.63 8.54
CA VAL A 3 -33.07 -9.04 7.22
C VAL A 3 -32.55 -7.60 7.28
N TYR A 4 -33.04 -6.77 8.21
CA TYR A 4 -32.55 -5.39 8.35
C TYR A 4 -31.11 -5.34 8.88
N LYS A 5 -30.65 -6.38 9.59
CA LYS A 5 -29.28 -6.46 10.11
C LYS A 5 -28.27 -6.71 8.98
N LEU A 6 -28.63 -7.55 8.01
CA LEU A 6 -27.89 -7.73 6.76
C LEU A 6 -27.93 -6.47 5.88
N PHE A 7 -29.07 -5.79 5.83
CA PHE A 7 -29.22 -4.54 5.08
C PHE A 7 -28.38 -3.40 5.68
N PHE A 8 -28.30 -3.29 7.02
CA PHE A 8 -27.47 -2.30 7.72
C PHE A 8 -25.97 -2.54 7.51
N ILE A 9 -25.53 -3.81 7.44
CA ILE A 9 -24.14 -4.18 7.12
C ILE A 9 -23.81 -3.81 5.66
N LEU A 10 -24.73 -4.05 4.72
CA LEU A 10 -24.54 -3.69 3.32
C LEU A 10 -24.51 -2.16 3.11
N LEU A 11 -25.35 -1.43 3.85
CA LEU A 11 -25.44 0.03 3.77
C LEU A 11 -24.19 0.73 4.33
N PHE A 12 -23.58 0.19 5.39
CA PHE A 12 -22.31 0.70 5.94
C PHE A 12 -21.11 0.37 5.03
N SER A 13 -21.18 -0.73 4.28
CA SER A 13 -20.15 -1.12 3.30
C SER A 13 -20.08 -0.17 2.09
N MET A 14 -21.17 0.52 1.75
CA MET A 14 -21.22 1.45 0.62
C MET A 14 -20.70 2.87 0.98
N LEU A 15 -20.54 3.20 2.27
CA LEU A 15 -20.22 4.56 2.73
C LEU A 15 -18.74 4.96 2.63
N THR A 16 -17.87 4.11 2.06
CA THR A 16 -16.43 4.41 1.96
C THR A 16 -15.94 4.47 0.52
N ILE A 17 -16.69 5.14 -0.36
CA ILE A 17 -16.08 5.72 -1.56
C ILE A 17 -15.29 6.97 -1.12
N SER A 18 -14.23 6.72 -0.36
CA SER A 18 -13.21 7.72 -0.04
C SER A 18 -12.62 8.18 -1.37
N CYS A 19 -12.57 9.49 -1.58
CA CYS A 19 -11.90 10.09 -2.73
C CYS A 19 -10.40 9.73 -2.64
N THR A 20 -10.05 8.61 -3.26
CA THR A 20 -8.69 8.07 -3.22
C THR A 20 -7.86 8.84 -4.24
N SER A 21 -6.74 9.40 -3.78
CA SER A 21 -5.85 10.20 -4.60
C SER A 21 -5.32 9.42 -5.81
N LYS A 22 -4.91 10.11 -6.88
CA LYS A 22 -4.40 9.48 -8.10
C LYS A 22 -3.16 8.63 -7.79
N ASN A 23 -2.29 9.11 -6.91
CA ASN A 23 -1.09 8.41 -6.47
C ASN A 23 -1.43 7.13 -5.70
N ILE A 24 -2.40 7.15 -4.78
CA ILE A 24 -2.82 5.94 -4.06
C ILE A 24 -3.47 4.93 -5.02
N LYS A 25 -4.29 5.38 -5.98
CA LYS A 25 -4.84 4.49 -7.03
C LYS A 25 -3.73 3.81 -7.82
N LYS A 26 -2.73 4.55 -8.27
CA LYS A 26 -1.56 4.01 -9.00
C LYS A 26 -0.75 3.05 -8.12
N ALA A 27 -0.53 3.39 -6.86
CA ALA A 27 0.16 2.51 -5.91
C ALA A 27 -0.60 1.21 -5.66
N ASN A 28 -1.93 1.24 -5.51
CA ASN A 28 -2.74 0.04 -5.35
C ASN A 28 -2.66 -0.88 -6.59
N GLN A 29 -2.59 -0.32 -7.80
CA GLN A 29 -2.36 -1.11 -9.01
C GLN A 29 -0.99 -1.81 -9.00
N ILE A 30 0.05 -1.12 -8.52
CA ILE A 30 1.40 -1.68 -8.38
C ILE A 30 1.43 -2.77 -7.29
N ILE A 31 0.82 -2.51 -6.13
CA ILE A 31 0.66 -3.49 -5.04
C ILE A 31 -0.01 -4.77 -5.58
N ASN A 32 -1.11 -4.65 -6.31
CA ASN A 32 -1.77 -5.82 -6.92
C ASN A 32 -0.85 -6.60 -7.86
N LYS A 33 0.00 -5.93 -8.64
CA LYS A 33 1.01 -6.60 -9.48
C LYS A 33 2.07 -7.32 -8.65
N ILE A 34 2.54 -6.71 -7.55
CA ILE A 34 3.48 -7.31 -6.60
C ILE A 34 2.87 -8.57 -5.99
N GLU A 35 1.63 -8.51 -5.51
CA GLU A 35 0.94 -9.64 -4.90
C GLU A 35 0.69 -10.78 -5.89
N ASN A 36 0.32 -10.47 -7.12
CA ASN A 36 0.21 -11.47 -8.19
C ASN A 36 1.56 -12.13 -8.48
N TYR A 37 2.64 -11.35 -8.53
CA TYR A 37 3.99 -11.89 -8.70
C TYR A 37 4.37 -12.80 -7.54
N ARG A 38 4.13 -12.38 -6.29
CA ARG A 38 4.34 -13.19 -5.08
C ARG A 38 3.56 -14.51 -5.16
N LYS A 39 2.29 -14.47 -5.56
CA LYS A 39 1.45 -15.67 -5.71
C LYS A 39 2.00 -16.64 -6.76
N LEU A 40 2.50 -16.14 -7.88
CA LEU A 40 2.97 -16.96 -9.01
C LEU A 40 4.41 -17.46 -8.86
N LYS A 41 5.27 -16.69 -8.20
CA LYS A 41 6.72 -16.96 -8.09
C LYS A 41 7.15 -17.35 -6.68
N HIS A 42 6.26 -17.29 -5.70
CA HIS A 42 6.54 -17.50 -4.28
C HIS A 42 7.62 -16.56 -3.70
N VAL A 43 7.94 -15.48 -4.40
CA VAL A 43 8.92 -14.46 -3.99
C VAL A 43 8.41 -13.06 -4.35
N ILE A 44 8.88 -12.06 -3.63
CA ILE A 44 8.59 -10.64 -3.91
C ILE A 44 9.62 -10.11 -4.90
N PRO A 45 9.21 -9.29 -5.89
CA PRO A 45 10.13 -8.76 -6.88
C PRO A 45 11.24 -7.93 -6.22
N ASN A 46 12.46 -8.02 -6.73
CA ASN A 46 13.57 -7.21 -6.20
C ASN A 46 13.43 -5.73 -6.54
N ASN A 47 12.70 -5.41 -7.61
CA ASN A 47 12.42 -4.07 -8.11
C ASN A 47 11.14 -4.08 -8.94
N LEU A 48 10.57 -2.91 -9.25
CA LEU A 48 9.31 -2.85 -10.00
C LEU A 48 9.48 -3.23 -11.48
N ASN A 49 10.70 -3.17 -12.02
CA ASN A 49 10.98 -3.61 -13.39
C ASN A 49 10.66 -5.11 -13.58
N ALA A 50 10.85 -5.95 -12.56
CA ALA A 50 10.52 -7.38 -12.59
C ALA A 50 9.01 -7.67 -12.83
N ILE A 51 8.15 -6.67 -12.63
CA ILE A 51 6.71 -6.72 -12.89
C ILE A 51 6.28 -5.74 -14.00
N GLY A 52 7.24 -5.31 -14.83
CA GLY A 52 7.00 -4.43 -15.98
C GLY A 52 6.60 -3.00 -15.61
N VAL A 53 6.99 -2.53 -14.42
CA VAL A 53 6.74 -1.15 -13.96
C VAL A 53 8.07 -0.42 -13.91
N LYS A 54 8.25 0.57 -14.80
CA LYS A 54 9.47 1.38 -14.87
C LYS A 54 9.55 2.32 -13.67
N GLU A 55 10.66 2.24 -12.94
CA GLU A 55 10.97 3.15 -11.85
C GLU A 55 11.60 4.42 -12.41
N THR A 56 11.17 5.57 -11.91
CA THR A 56 11.71 6.89 -12.23
C THR A 56 12.02 7.58 -10.92
N GLU A 57 13.12 8.34 -10.85
CA GLU A 57 13.48 9.10 -9.64
C GLU A 57 12.41 10.10 -9.23
N GLU A 58 11.66 10.62 -10.20
CA GLU A 58 10.56 11.59 -10.01
C GLU A 58 9.17 10.92 -9.91
N GLY A 59 9.13 9.58 -9.88
CA GLY A 59 7.88 8.84 -9.94
C GLY A 59 7.03 9.05 -8.69
N PRO A 60 5.69 9.17 -8.78
CA PRO A 60 4.86 9.44 -7.60
C PRO A 60 4.73 8.23 -6.66
N VAL A 61 5.26 7.06 -7.04
CA VAL A 61 5.20 5.81 -6.30
C VAL A 61 6.58 5.21 -6.22
N TYR A 62 7.02 4.94 -5.01
CA TYR A 62 8.31 4.34 -4.73
C TYR A 62 8.12 3.00 -4.04
N TYR A 63 9.01 2.07 -4.34
CA TYR A 63 8.99 0.71 -3.82
C TYR A 63 10.31 0.41 -3.12
N LYS A 64 10.24 -0.26 -1.98
CA LYS A 64 11.41 -0.80 -1.30
C LYS A 64 11.10 -2.16 -0.73
N LYS A 65 11.88 -3.15 -1.15
CA LYS A 65 11.93 -4.46 -0.51
C LYS A 65 12.59 -4.31 0.86
N VAL A 66 11.92 -4.77 1.92
CA VAL A 66 12.41 -4.72 3.30
C VAL A 66 13.17 -6.00 3.63
N ASP A 67 12.58 -7.15 3.30
CA ASP A 67 13.16 -8.47 3.49
C ASP A 67 12.62 -9.46 2.43
N SER A 68 12.74 -10.77 2.65
CA SER A 68 12.25 -11.79 1.72
C SER A 68 10.72 -11.89 1.64
N LEU A 69 10.00 -11.43 2.67
CA LEU A 69 8.56 -11.52 2.86
C LEU A 69 7.86 -10.14 2.83
N ASN A 70 8.59 -9.05 3.08
CA ASN A 70 8.02 -7.74 3.28
C ASN A 70 8.59 -6.66 2.36
N TYR A 71 7.74 -5.71 2.01
CA TYR A 71 8.07 -4.51 1.26
C TYR A 71 7.24 -3.32 1.75
N MET A 72 7.67 -2.13 1.34
CA MET A 72 6.90 -0.90 1.50
C MET A 72 6.71 -0.21 0.15
N VAL A 73 5.59 0.50 0.03
CA VAL A 73 5.31 1.40 -1.10
C VAL A 73 4.95 2.75 -0.51
N TRP A 74 5.61 3.82 -0.91
CA TRP A 74 5.23 5.17 -0.47
C TRP A 74 4.90 6.08 -1.63
N VAL A 75 4.00 7.01 -1.35
CA VAL A 75 3.55 8.05 -2.28
C VAL A 75 3.53 9.39 -1.58
N GLN A 76 3.70 10.46 -2.35
CA GLN A 76 3.39 11.80 -1.86
C GLN A 76 1.88 11.95 -1.68
N ALA A 77 1.47 12.46 -0.52
CA ALA A 77 0.07 12.80 -0.27
C ALA A 77 -0.31 14.01 -1.13
N GLU A 78 -1.38 13.89 -1.93
CA GLU A 78 -1.85 15.00 -2.78
C GLU A 78 -2.53 16.11 -1.97
N SER A 79 -2.92 15.82 -0.72
CA SER A 79 -3.64 16.75 0.17
C SER A 79 -2.74 17.78 0.87
N SER A 80 -1.42 17.57 0.87
CA SER A 80 -0.51 18.25 1.80
C SER A 80 0.95 18.14 1.34
N ILE A 81 1.61 19.28 1.17
CA ILE A 81 3.04 19.34 0.82
C ILE A 81 3.87 18.79 1.99
N GLY A 82 4.76 17.84 1.70
CA GLY A 82 5.65 17.23 2.67
C GLY A 82 5.08 15.99 3.37
N GLU A 83 3.79 15.70 3.23
CA GLU A 83 3.20 14.48 3.77
C GLU A 83 3.37 13.31 2.79
N SER A 84 3.63 12.13 3.34
CA SER A 84 3.71 10.89 2.60
C SER A 84 2.75 9.87 3.18
N LYS A 85 2.21 9.01 2.31
CA LYS A 85 1.49 7.81 2.71
C LYS A 85 2.33 6.60 2.37
N ILE A 86 2.46 5.69 3.33
CA ILE A 86 3.29 4.50 3.21
C ILE A 86 2.41 3.28 3.43
N TYR A 87 2.37 2.40 2.45
CA TYR A 87 1.84 1.06 2.57
C TYR A 87 2.93 0.13 3.07
N TYR A 88 2.63 -0.63 4.13
CA TYR A 88 3.49 -1.68 4.63
C TYR A 88 2.84 -3.05 4.38
N SER A 89 3.58 -3.96 3.74
CA SER A 89 3.02 -5.28 3.38
C SER A 89 2.87 -6.23 4.56
N ASP A 90 3.59 -5.98 5.65
CA ASP A 90 3.53 -6.79 6.88
C ASP A 90 2.19 -6.65 7.60
N THR A 91 1.63 -5.44 7.62
CA THR A 91 0.31 -5.12 8.20
C THR A 91 -0.78 -4.99 7.14
N GLN A 92 -0.39 -4.89 5.87
CA GLN A 92 -1.26 -4.61 4.72
C GLN A 92 -2.07 -3.32 4.89
N LYS A 93 -1.48 -2.31 5.52
CA LYS A 93 -2.13 -1.03 5.85
C LYS A 93 -1.35 0.15 5.30
N TRP A 94 -2.11 1.20 5.00
CA TRP A 94 -1.59 2.54 4.73
C TRP A 94 -1.41 3.29 6.05
N GLU A 95 -0.27 3.95 6.22
CA GLU A 95 0.09 4.78 7.36
C GLU A 95 0.57 6.15 6.85
N ASN A 96 0.46 7.17 7.69
CA ASN A 96 0.98 8.50 7.39
C ASN A 96 2.43 8.58 7.88
N GLY A 97 3.37 8.85 6.97
CA GLY A 97 4.80 8.92 7.29
C GLY A 97 5.45 7.56 7.62
N PHE A 98 6.75 7.62 7.93
CA PHE A 98 7.52 6.45 8.34
C PHE A 98 7.19 6.07 9.78
N ARG A 99 7.16 4.77 10.08
CA ARG A 99 7.04 4.27 11.45
C ARG A 99 8.20 4.79 12.29
N GLU A 100 7.91 5.19 13.52
CA GLU A 100 8.94 5.45 14.50
C GLU A 100 9.71 4.15 14.77
N VAL A 101 11.03 4.18 14.61
CA VAL A 101 11.88 3.06 15.00
C VAL A 101 11.95 3.07 16.52
N ASP A 102 11.36 2.05 17.14
CA ASP A 102 11.48 1.83 18.57
C ASP A 102 12.96 1.61 18.92
N LYS A 103 13.59 2.65 19.46
CA LYS A 103 15.02 2.69 19.83
C LYS A 103 15.38 1.66 20.91
N SER A 104 14.40 1.02 21.54
CA SER A 104 14.62 -0.02 22.57
C SER A 104 15.12 -1.35 22.01
N LYS A 105 14.96 -1.62 20.70
CA LYS A 105 15.37 -2.88 20.05
C LYS A 105 16.76 -2.84 19.40
N SER A 106 17.54 -1.78 19.65
CA SER A 106 18.87 -1.56 19.06
C SER A 106 20.03 -1.85 20.02
N LYS A 107 19.88 -2.79 20.96
CA LYS A 107 20.95 -3.25 21.84
C LYS A 107 21.10 -4.76 21.79
#